data_AF-A0A225AV58-F1
#
_entry.id   AF-A0A225AV58-F1
#
_cell.length_a   1.000
_cell.length_b   1.000
_cell.length_c   1.000
_cell.angle_alpha   90.00
_cell.angle_beta   90.00
_cell.angle_gamma   90.00
#
_symmetry.space_group_name_H-M   'P 1'
#
loop_
_entity.id
_entity.type
_entity.pdbx_description
1 polymer ?
#
loop_
_entity_poly.entity_id
_entity_poly.type
_entity_poly.pdbx_seq_one_letter_code
_entity_poly.pdbx_strand_id
1 'polypeptide(L)'
;MDAIVARVKEWATTANEADRKKVISILRNLSYAIDTPYVGLHLQITVARFGIELGIFAALNEAKEPLSIATLTQKSRSAPEILSMMIEIKRFTWTMDLNYV
;
A
#
# COMPACT_ATOMS: atom_id res chain seq x y z
N MET A 1 12.02 -7.25 -13.05
CA MET A 1 11.41 -7.04 -11.72
C MET A 1 10.94 -8.34 -11.05
N ASP A 2 10.13 -9.16 -11.72
CA ASP A 2 9.48 -10.32 -11.10
C ASP A 2 10.42 -11.36 -10.47
N ALA A 3 11.58 -11.62 -11.09
CA ALA A 3 12.57 -12.55 -10.54
C ALA A 3 13.18 -12.06 -9.21
N ILE A 4 13.39 -10.75 -9.05
CA ILE A 4 13.89 -10.14 -7.81
C ILE A 4 12.82 -10.24 -6.72
N VAL A 5 11.56 -9.96 -7.07
CA VAL A 5 10.42 -10.08 -6.15
C VAL A 5 10.24 -11.52 -5.68
N ALA A 6 10.30 -12.50 -6.60
CA ALA A 6 10.23 -13.92 -6.27
C ALA A 6 11.34 -14.32 -5.29
N ARG A 7 12.57 -13.84 -5.55
CA ARG A 7 13.72 -14.18 -4.71
C ARG A 7 13.63 -13.59 -3.30
N VAL A 8 13.18 -12.33 -3.18
CA VAL A 8 12.95 -11.68 -1.88
C VAL A 8 11.84 -12.40 -1.10
N LYS A 9 10.77 -12.84 -1.77
CA LYS A 9 9.69 -13.62 -1.15
C LYS A 9 10.18 -14.97 -0.63
N GLU A 10 10.90 -15.74 -1.44
CA GLU A 10 11.50 -17.01 -1.02
C GLU A 10 12.37 -16.83 0.22
N TRP A 11 13.26 -15.84 0.20
CA TRP A 11 14.15 -15.57 1.33
C TRP A 11 13.37 -15.19 2.59
N ALA A 12 12.36 -14.31 2.45
CA ALA A 12 11.54 -13.86 3.57
C ALA A 12 10.76 -14.99 4.26
N THR A 13 10.38 -16.04 3.53
CA THR A 13 9.72 -17.23 4.12
C THR A 13 10.65 -18.07 4.99
N THR A 14 11.95 -18.07 4.69
CA THR A 14 12.96 -18.85 5.43
C THR A 14 13.67 -18.05 6.53
N ALA A 15 13.59 -16.72 6.49
CA ALA A 15 14.28 -15.82 7.40
C ALA A 15 13.56 -15.66 8.75
N ASN A 16 14.32 -15.54 9.84
CA ASN A 16 13.80 -15.13 11.14
C ASN A 16 13.39 -13.63 11.14
N GLU A 17 12.73 -13.17 12.21
CA GLU A 17 12.22 -11.79 12.23
C GLU A 17 13.31 -10.71 12.17
N ALA A 18 14.46 -10.94 12.80
CA ALA A 18 15.58 -9.98 12.78
C ALA A 18 16.12 -9.83 11.34
N ASP A 19 16.22 -10.93 10.62
CA ASP A 19 16.71 -10.95 9.25
C ASP A 19 15.68 -10.37 8.27
N ARG A 20 14.37 -10.61 8.47
CA ARG A 20 13.31 -9.91 7.73
C ARG A 20 13.39 -8.39 7.92
N LYS A 21 13.63 -7.91 9.14
CA LYS A 21 13.79 -6.47 9.42
C LYS A 21 15.01 -5.87 8.71
N LYS A 22 16.14 -6.59 8.66
CA LYS A 22 17.32 -6.15 7.90
C LYS A 22 17.02 -6.01 6.41
N VAL A 23 16.34 -6.98 5.81
CA VAL A 23 15.98 -6.91 4.39
C VAL A 23 15.01 -5.77 4.09
N ILE A 24 14.02 -5.53 4.93
CA ILE A 24 13.13 -4.36 4.79
C ILE A 24 13.95 -3.05 4.83
N SER A 25 14.92 -2.94 5.73
CA SER A 25 15.81 -1.77 5.82
C SER A 25 16.65 -1.60 4.55
N ILE A 26 17.27 -2.67 4.05
CA ILE A 26 18.08 -2.66 2.83
C ILE A 26 17.23 -2.25 1.61
N LEU A 27 16.05 -2.84 1.45
CA LEU A 27 15.14 -2.51 0.35
C LEU A 27 14.66 -1.06 0.42
N ARG A 28 14.39 -0.55 1.62
CA ARG A 28 14.03 0.85 1.83
C ARG A 28 15.18 1.79 1.47
N ASN A 29 16.41 1.47 1.89
CA ASN A 29 17.58 2.26 1.54
C ASN A 29 17.88 2.21 0.03
N LEU A 30 17.66 1.06 -0.61
CA LEU A 30 17.76 0.92 -2.06
C LEU A 30 16.72 1.80 -2.77
N SER A 31 15.48 1.82 -2.28
CA SER A 31 14.45 2.74 -2.78
C SER A 31 14.88 4.20 -2.63
N TYR A 32 15.41 4.62 -1.48
CA TYR A 32 15.93 5.99 -1.31
C TYR A 32 17.16 6.32 -2.17
N ALA A 33 17.97 5.32 -2.52
CA ALA A 33 19.14 5.52 -3.37
C ALA A 33 18.79 5.64 -4.85
N ILE A 34 17.65 5.07 -5.26
CA ILE A 34 17.17 5.08 -6.65
C ILE A 34 16.19 6.23 -6.87
N ASP A 35 15.43 6.63 -5.84
CA ASP A 35 14.32 7.56 -5.98
C ASP A 35 14.64 8.98 -5.46
N THR A 36 13.96 9.98 -6.02
CA THR A 36 14.10 11.40 -5.64
C THR A 36 13.28 11.65 -4.35
N PRO A 37 13.69 12.53 -3.40
CA PRO A 37 13.10 12.64 -2.06
C PRO A 37 11.56 12.57 -2.00
N TYR A 38 11.10 11.60 -1.20
CA TYR A 38 9.73 11.09 -1.13
C TYR A 38 8.77 12.08 -0.42
N VAL A 39 7.85 12.70 -1.17
CA VAL A 39 6.82 13.61 -0.61
C VAL A 39 5.55 12.84 -0.17
N GLY A 40 5.46 11.54 -0.47
CA GLY A 40 4.23 10.73 -0.33
C GLY A 40 3.89 10.23 1.10
N LEU A 41 4.82 10.29 2.06
CA LEU A 41 4.63 9.76 3.41
C LEU A 41 3.47 10.42 4.17
N HIS A 42 3.29 11.72 4.01
CA HIS A 42 2.22 12.48 4.69
C HIS A 42 0.82 12.13 4.17
N LEU A 43 0.70 11.77 2.88
CA LEU A 43 -0.56 11.39 2.27
C LEU A 43 -0.99 9.99 2.71
N GLN A 44 -0.04 9.05 2.85
CA GLN A 44 -0.34 7.68 3.30
C GLN A 44 -0.92 7.64 4.72
N ILE A 45 -0.38 8.44 5.65
CA ILE A 45 -0.88 8.52 7.04
C ILE A 45 -2.30 9.09 7.06
N THR A 46 -2.56 10.14 6.29
CA THR A 46 -3.88 10.76 6.19
C THR A 46 -4.91 9.78 5.61
N VAL A 47 -4.56 9.06 4.54
CA VAL A 47 -5.42 8.01 3.96
C VAL A 47 -5.66 6.86 4.92
N ALA A 48 -4.64 6.42 5.69
CA ALA A 48 -4.81 5.39 6.70
C ALA A 48 -5.77 5.83 7.81
N ARG A 49 -5.69 7.08 8.26
CA ARG A 49 -6.60 7.62 9.27
C ARG A 49 -8.04 7.70 8.77
N PHE A 50 -8.27 8.23 7.58
CA PHE A 50 -9.61 8.20 6.96
C PHE A 50 -10.11 6.76 6.74
N GLY A 51 -9.23 5.83 6.37
CA GLY A 51 -9.58 4.42 6.21
C GLY A 51 -10.08 3.74 7.49
N ILE A 52 -9.54 4.14 8.65
CA ILE A 52 -9.99 3.69 9.97
C ILE A 52 -11.32 4.38 10.34
N GLU A 53 -11.39 5.70 10.23
CA GLU A 53 -12.57 6.48 10.62
C GLU A 53 -13.81 6.13 9.79
N LEU A 54 -13.62 5.79 8.51
CA LEU A 54 -14.69 5.39 7.59
C LEU A 54 -14.99 3.88 7.62
N GLY A 55 -14.29 3.08 8.45
CA GLY A 55 -14.51 1.64 8.55
C GLY A 55 -14.14 0.86 7.29
N ILE A 56 -13.35 1.44 6.38
CA ILE A 56 -12.98 0.85 5.10
C ILE A 56 -12.16 -0.43 5.32
N PHE A 57 -11.21 -0.41 6.26
CA PHE A 57 -10.38 -1.59 6.54
C PHE A 57 -11.19 -2.74 7.15
N ALA A 58 -12.20 -2.44 7.97
CA ALA A 58 -13.11 -3.44 8.51
C ALA A 58 -13.95 -4.08 7.38
N ALA A 59 -14.53 -3.24 6.52
CA ALA A 59 -15.29 -3.71 5.36
C ALA A 59 -14.46 -4.57 4.40
N LEU A 60 -13.17 -4.22 4.19
CA LEU A 60 -12.26 -5.02 3.37
C LEU A 60 -11.85 -6.34 4.03
N ASN A 61 -11.68 -6.35 5.36
CA ASN A 61 -11.31 -7.57 6.09
C ASN A 61 -12.45 -8.60 6.15
N GLU A 62 -13.70 -8.13 6.14
CA GLU A 62 -14.90 -8.99 6.12
C GLU A 62 -15.27 -9.48 4.71
N ALA A 63 -14.75 -8.84 3.67
CA ALA A 63 -15.08 -9.16 2.30
C ALA A 63 -14.37 -10.43 1.82
N LYS A 64 -15.15 -11.39 1.33
CA LYS A 64 -14.63 -12.61 0.69
C LYS A 64 -14.30 -12.42 -0.79
N GLU A 65 -14.86 -11.38 -1.41
CA GLU A 65 -14.66 -11.04 -2.82
C GLU A 65 -14.25 -9.56 -2.95
N PRO A 66 -13.55 -9.18 -4.04
CA PRO A 66 -13.17 -7.80 -4.28
C PRO A 66 -14.38 -6.85 -4.24
N LEU A 67 -14.35 -5.85 -3.35
CA LEU A 67 -15.44 -4.88 -3.22
C LEU A 67 -15.36 -3.80 -4.30
N SER A 68 -16.50 -3.49 -4.91
CA SER A 68 -16.64 -2.32 -5.78
C SER A 68 -16.64 -1.02 -4.98
N ILE A 69 -16.26 0.09 -5.63
CA ILE A 69 -16.31 1.44 -5.01
C ILE A 69 -17.73 1.78 -4.55
N ALA A 70 -18.75 1.39 -5.32
CA ALA A 70 -20.15 1.59 -4.96
C ALA A 70 -20.53 0.83 -3.67
N THR A 71 -20.07 -0.42 -3.54
CA THR A 71 -20.31 -1.23 -2.34
C THR A 71 -19.59 -0.69 -1.11
N LEU A 72 -18.36 -0.18 -1.29
CA LEU A 72 -17.60 0.47 -0.23
C LEU A 72 -18.29 1.76 0.24
N THR A 73 -18.74 2.61 -0.69
CA THR A 73 -19.48 3.86 -0.41
C THR A 73 -20.72 3.58 0.46
N GLN A 74 -21.49 2.54 0.11
CA GLN A 74 -22.69 2.15 0.88
C GLN A 74 -22.35 1.69 2.30
N LYS A 75 -21.22 0.99 2.49
CA LYS A 75 -20.80 0.47 3.80
C LYS A 75 -20.10 1.52 4.67
N SER A 76 -19.36 2.44 4.08
CA SER A 76 -18.51 3.40 4.79
C SER A 76 -19.14 4.78 4.99
N ARG A 77 -20.37 5.00 4.50
CA ARG A 77 -21.06 6.31 4.47
C ARG A 77 -20.19 7.46 3.93
N SER A 78 -19.20 7.12 3.10
CA SER A 78 -18.25 8.07 2.55
C SER A 78 -18.78 8.61 1.23
N ALA A 79 -18.41 9.85 0.89
CA ALA A 79 -18.66 10.35 -0.45
C ALA A 79 -17.84 9.53 -1.48
N PRO A 80 -18.44 9.10 -2.61
CA PRO A 80 -17.74 8.34 -3.65
C PRO A 80 -16.44 8.99 -4.13
N GLU A 81 -16.39 10.32 -4.12
CA GLU A 81 -15.26 11.14 -4.54
C GLU A 81 -14.07 10.99 -3.57
N ILE A 82 -14.34 10.91 -2.26
CA ILE A 82 -13.30 10.71 -1.24
C ILE A 82 -12.71 9.30 -1.37
N LEU A 83 -13.56 8.30 -1.59
CA LEU A 83 -13.10 6.92 -1.81
C LEU A 83 -12.26 6.78 -3.09
N SER A 84 -12.70 7.43 -4.17
CA SER A 84 -11.97 7.45 -5.44
C SER A 84 -10.62 8.14 -5.27
N MET A 85 -10.58 9.30 -4.61
CA MET A 85 -9.33 10.00 -4.27
C MET A 85 -8.40 9.14 -3.41
N MET A 86 -8.91 8.44 -2.39
CA MET A 86 -8.09 7.56 -1.55
C MET A 86 -7.50 6.38 -2.34
N ILE A 87 -8.30 5.79 -3.23
CA ILE A 87 -7.85 4.71 -4.13
C ILE A 87 -6.83 5.24 -5.13
N GLU A 88 -7.02 6.44 -5.67
CA GLU A 88 -6.08 7.09 -6.57
C GLU A 88 -4.78 7.49 -5.89
N ILE A 89 -4.80 8.00 -4.65
CA ILE A 89 -3.58 8.25 -3.86
C ILE A 89 -2.85 6.92 -3.60
N LYS A 90 -3.59 5.86 -3.25
CA LYS A 90 -3.01 4.52 -3.11
C LYS A 90 -2.46 3.99 -4.44
N ARG A 91 -3.12 4.23 -5.57
CA ARG A 91 -2.60 3.86 -6.90
C ARG A 91 -1.37 4.68 -7.24
N PHE A 92 -1.40 6.00 -7.09
CA PHE A 92 -0.30 6.93 -7.38
C PHE A 92 0.97 6.62 -6.59
N THR A 93 0.81 6.28 -5.30
CA THR A 93 1.92 5.80 -4.46
C THR A 93 2.50 4.45 -4.89
N TRP A 94 1.79 3.67 -5.71
CA TRP A 94 2.25 2.39 -6.27
C TRP A 94 2.63 2.48 -7.76
N THR A 95 2.09 3.41 -8.54
CA THR A 95 2.41 3.62 -9.97
C THR A 95 3.65 4.50 -10.17
N MET A 96 4.01 5.37 -9.22
CA MET A 96 5.32 6.03 -9.28
C MET A 96 6.47 5.02 -9.13
N ASP A 97 6.27 3.92 -8.40
CA ASP A 97 7.23 2.80 -8.30
C ASP A 97 7.37 1.99 -9.61
N LEU A 98 6.43 2.13 -10.57
CA LEU A 98 6.37 1.32 -11.80
C LEU A 98 6.65 2.10 -13.08
N ASN A 99 6.63 3.44 -13.06
CA ASN A 99 6.86 4.27 -14.24
C ASN A 99 8.33 4.70 -14.43
N TYR A 100 9.25 4.21 -13.57
CA TYR A 100 10.70 4.42 -13.69
C TYR A 100 11.46 3.09 -13.74
N VAL A 101 10.95 2.12 -14.52
CA VAL A 101 11.68 0.89 -14.93
C VAL A 101 11.76 0.83 -16.45
#